data_AF-A0A9D2RJD2-F1
#
_entry.id   AF-A0A9D2RJD2-F1
#
_cell.length_a   1.000
_cell.length_b   1.000
_cell.length_c   1.000
_cell.angle_alpha   90.00
_cell.angle_beta   90.00
_cell.angle_gamma   90.00
#
_symmetry.space_group_name_H-M   'P 1'
#
loop_
_entity.id
_entity.type
_entity.pdbx_description
1 polymer ?
#
loop_
_entity_poly.entity_id
_entity_poly.type
_entity_poly.pdbx_seq_one_letter_code
_entity_poly.pdbx_strand_id
1 'polypeptide(L)'
;MLIASDRPEQILEVIRAYPEFEEIYRQVFGFRRQVKELMSMFSDALKILDANTTKYMIEQQKAKIEWQEEKIEQQEEKLEQQKEKIKRQEEEIERLRSLLAARDDHKNENH
;
A
#
# COMPACT_ATOMS: atom_id res chain seq x y z
N MET A 1 -27.32 19.28 -40.60
CA MET A 1 -27.91 18.70 -39.38
C MET A 1 -28.04 19.83 -38.35
N LEU A 2 -29.20 20.49 -38.30
CA LEU A 2 -29.42 21.77 -37.58
C LEU A 2 -29.60 21.60 -36.05
N ILE A 3 -29.96 20.39 -35.61
CA ILE A 3 -30.30 20.06 -34.20
C ILE A 3 -29.03 19.97 -33.30
N ALA A 4 -27.84 19.96 -33.90
CA ALA A 4 -26.57 19.83 -33.18
C ALA A 4 -25.88 21.18 -32.83
N SER A 5 -26.47 22.32 -33.20
CA SER A 5 -25.86 23.62 -32.87
C SER A 5 -26.13 24.01 -31.42
N ASP A 6 -25.07 24.39 -30.71
CA ASP A 6 -25.11 24.89 -29.33
C ASP A 6 -25.08 26.43 -29.25
N ARG A 7 -25.11 27.11 -30.40
CA ARG A 7 -25.12 28.58 -30.47
C ARG A 7 -26.54 29.10 -30.23
N PRO A 8 -26.76 29.95 -29.22
CA PRO A 8 -28.10 30.41 -28.88
C PRO A 8 -28.76 31.18 -30.04
N GLU A 9 -27.99 31.90 -30.85
CA GLU A 9 -28.52 32.64 -32.00
C GLU A 9 -29.11 31.71 -33.06
N GLN A 10 -28.43 30.59 -33.34
CA GLN A 10 -28.89 29.63 -34.34
C GLN A 10 -30.08 28.81 -33.83
N ILE A 11 -30.10 28.46 -32.55
CA ILE A 11 -31.23 27.76 -31.92
C ILE A 11 -32.48 28.66 -31.97
N LEU A 12 -32.32 29.96 -31.69
CA LEU A 12 -33.41 30.94 -31.76
C LEU A 12 -33.95 31.12 -33.18
N GLU A 13 -33.09 31.14 -34.20
CA GLU A 13 -33.53 31.18 -35.61
C GLU A 13 -34.35 29.95 -36.00
N VAL A 14 -33.94 28.76 -35.55
CA VAL A 14 -34.64 27.51 -35.84
C VAL A 14 -35.98 27.43 -35.12
N ILE A 15 -36.05 27.82 -33.85
CA ILE A 15 -37.31 27.86 -33.09
C ILE A 15 -38.28 28.90 -33.67
N ARG A 16 -37.78 30.03 -34.16
CA ARG A 16 -38.61 31.05 -34.84
C ARG A 16 -39.15 30.57 -36.17
N ALA A 17 -38.35 29.85 -36.95
CA ALA A 17 -38.77 29.30 -38.24
C ALA A 17 -39.70 28.08 -38.09
N TYR A 18 -39.51 27.30 -37.03
CA TYR A 18 -40.22 26.05 -36.77
C TYR A 18 -40.48 25.87 -35.24
N PRO A 19 -41.57 26.47 -34.72
CA PRO A 19 -41.89 26.46 -33.29
C PRO A 19 -42.04 25.07 -32.68
N GLU A 20 -42.42 24.07 -33.48
CA GLU A 20 -42.56 22.68 -33.06
C GLU A 20 -41.27 22.05 -32.50
N PHE A 21 -40.09 22.60 -32.83
CA PHE A 21 -38.82 22.10 -32.31
C PHE A 21 -38.44 22.64 -30.93
N GLU A 22 -39.15 23.65 -30.38
CA GLU A 22 -38.82 24.23 -29.07
C GLU A 22 -38.77 23.14 -27.98
N GLU A 23 -39.77 22.26 -27.96
CA GLU A 23 -39.87 21.20 -26.98
C GLU A 23 -38.72 20.19 -27.11
N ILE A 24 -38.37 19.83 -28.35
CA ILE A 24 -37.26 18.91 -28.64
C ILE A 24 -35.93 19.51 -28.16
N TYR A 25 -35.66 20.80 -28.44
CA TYR A 25 -34.46 21.47 -27.93
C TYR A 25 -34.43 21.50 -26.40
N ARG A 26 -35.55 21.83 -25.75
CA ARG A 26 -35.66 21.84 -24.29
C ARG A 26 -35.31 20.47 -23.68
N GLN A 27 -35.86 19.40 -24.24
CA GLN A 27 -35.57 18.03 -23.80
C GLN A 27 -34.09 17.65 -23.99
N VAL A 28 -33.51 17.96 -25.16
CA VAL A 28 -32.10 17.68 -25.46
C VAL A 28 -31.15 18.45 -24.54
N PHE A 29 -31.45 19.72 -24.23
CA PHE A 29 -30.66 20.51 -23.28
C PHE A 29 -30.79 19.98 -21.84
N GLY A 30 -31.98 19.56 -21.44
CA GLY A 30 -32.23 18.92 -20.14
C GLY A 30 -31.41 17.63 -19.98
N PHE A 31 -31.45 16.75 -20.98
CA PHE A 31 -30.68 15.52 -21.00
C PHE A 31 -29.16 15.78 -20.92
N ARG A 32 -28.64 16.72 -21.72
CA ARG A 32 -27.21 17.08 -21.69
C ARG A 32 -26.77 17.64 -20.34
N ARG A 33 -27.63 18.41 -19.66
CA ARG A 33 -27.35 18.91 -18.31
C ARG A 33 -27.29 17.76 -17.30
N GLN A 34 -28.27 16.87 -17.32
CA GLN A 34 -28.32 15.70 -16.43
C GLN A 34 -27.10 14.78 -16.62
N VAL A 35 -26.69 14.53 -17.87
CA VAL A 35 -25.48 13.74 -18.15
C VAL A 35 -24.22 14.43 -17.63
N LYS A 36 -24.09 15.76 -17.77
CA LYS A 36 -22.95 16.50 -17.21
C LYS A 36 -22.89 16.42 -15.69
N GLU A 37 -24.03 16.55 -15.01
CA GLU A 37 -24.13 16.40 -13.55
C GLU A 37 -23.73 14.98 -13.12
N LEU A 38 -24.24 13.96 -13.82
CA LEU A 38 -23.88 12.57 -13.58
C LEU A 38 -22.37 12.32 -13.76
N MET A 39 -21.78 12.85 -14.83
CA MET A 39 -20.33 12.75 -15.08
C MET A 39 -19.50 13.46 -14.00
N SER A 40 -19.99 14.58 -13.47
CA SER A 40 -19.35 15.26 -12.33
C SER A 40 -19.37 14.38 -11.09
N MET A 41 -20.54 13.80 -10.75
CA MET A 41 -20.67 12.90 -9.59
C MET A 41 -19.79 11.66 -9.73
N PHE A 42 -19.70 11.06 -10.92
CA PHE A 42 -18.79 9.95 -11.18
C PHE A 42 -17.32 10.36 -11.01
N SER A 43 -16.94 11.54 -11.51
CA SER A 43 -15.57 12.05 -11.38
C SER A 43 -15.19 12.26 -9.91
N ASP A 44 -16.11 12.78 -9.10
CA ASP A 44 -15.86 12.98 -7.67
C ASP A 44 -15.84 11.66 -6.90
N ALA A 45 -16.71 10.71 -7.24
CA ALA A 45 -16.66 9.36 -6.69
C ALA A 45 -15.32 8.65 -7.02
N LEU A 46 -14.82 8.80 -8.24
CA LEU A 46 -13.52 8.26 -8.65
C LEU A 46 -12.36 8.88 -7.88
N LYS A 47 -12.36 10.20 -7.65
CA LYS A 47 -11.35 10.86 -6.81
C LYS A 47 -11.36 10.35 -5.38
N ILE A 48 -12.56 10.17 -4.80
CA ILE A 48 -12.70 9.61 -3.45
C ILE A 48 -12.17 8.18 -3.41
N LEU A 49 -12.50 7.36 -4.41
CA LEU A 49 -12.01 5.99 -4.52
C LEU A 49 -10.48 5.95 -4.64
N ASP A 50 -9.89 6.81 -5.45
CA ASP A 50 -8.43 6.89 -5.64
C ASP A 50 -7.70 7.32 -4.35
N ALA A 51 -8.25 8.32 -3.65
CA ALA A 51 -7.74 8.75 -2.36
C ALA A 51 -7.82 7.62 -1.30
N ASN A 52 -8.95 6.91 -1.25
CA ASN A 52 -9.14 5.78 -0.34
C ASN A 52 -8.20 4.61 -0.69
N THR A 53 -8.03 4.33 -1.97
CA THR A 53 -7.14 3.26 -2.45
C THR A 53 -5.70 3.56 -2.09
N THR A 54 -5.25 4.80 -2.31
CA THR A 54 -3.91 5.26 -1.92
C THR A 54 -3.70 5.13 -0.41
N LYS A 55 -4.67 5.58 0.40
CA LYS A 55 -4.60 5.46 1.86
C LYS A 55 -4.53 4.00 2.30
N TYR A 56 -5.37 3.14 1.73
CA TYR A 56 -5.37 1.71 2.01
C TYR A 56 -4.02 1.06 1.66
N MET A 57 -3.44 1.38 0.50
CA MET A 57 -2.13 0.87 0.11
C MET A 57 -1.01 1.31 1.07
N ILE A 58 -1.05 2.55 1.56
CA ILE A 58 -0.11 3.04 2.57
C ILE A 58 -0.26 2.27 3.88
N GLU A 59 -1.50 2.05 4.35
CA GLU A 59 -1.76 1.29 5.58
C GLU A 59 -1.26 -0.16 5.47
N GLN A 60 -1.49 -0.82 4.32
CA GLN A 60 -0.97 -2.16 4.07
C GLN A 60 0.56 -2.21 4.05
N GLN A 61 1.21 -1.21 3.44
CA GLN A 61 2.67 -1.13 3.44
C GLN A 61 3.23 -0.89 4.84
N LYS A 62 2.61 -0.02 5.65
CA LYS A 62 3.00 0.20 7.05
C LYS A 62 2.88 -1.07 7.87
N ALA A 63 1.74 -1.76 7.80
CA ALA A 63 1.55 -3.03 8.51
C ALA A 63 2.58 -4.09 8.11
N LYS A 64 2.96 -4.12 6.82
CA LYS A 64 4.02 -5.02 6.35
C LYS A 64 5.39 -4.65 6.93
N ILE A 65 5.74 -3.36 7.00
CA ILE A 65 6.98 -2.90 7.59
C ILE A 65 7.03 -3.27 9.07
N GLU A 66 5.97 -2.97 9.83
CA GLU A 66 5.87 -3.31 11.26
C GLU A 66 6.05 -4.81 11.50
N TRP A 67 5.41 -5.67 10.69
CA TRP A 67 5.60 -7.12 10.77
C TRP A 67 7.04 -7.57 10.45
N GLN A 68 7.68 -6.91 9.47
CA GLN A 68 9.08 -7.21 9.14
C GLN A 68 10.03 -6.77 10.24
N GLU A 69 9.80 -5.62 10.86
CA GLU A 69 10.57 -5.11 12.00
C GLU A 69 10.47 -6.07 13.20
N GLU A 70 9.26 -6.48 13.58
CA GLU A 70 9.06 -7.45 14.66
C GLU A 70 9.79 -8.78 14.38
N LYS A 71 9.74 -9.25 13.13
CA LYS A 71 10.43 -10.47 12.73
C LYS A 71 11.95 -10.33 12.81
N ILE A 72 12.50 -9.16 12.45
CA ILE A 72 13.93 -8.87 12.57
C ILE A 72 14.33 -8.86 14.04
N GLU A 73 13.57 -8.17 14.89
CA GLU A 73 13.84 -8.11 16.34
C GLU A 73 13.86 -9.51 16.97
N GLN A 74 12.89 -10.37 16.64
CA GLN A 74 12.87 -11.76 17.09
C GLN A 74 14.06 -12.58 16.57
N GLN A 75 14.55 -12.30 15.36
CA GLN A 75 15.74 -12.96 14.82
C GLN A 75 17.02 -12.49 15.49
N GLU A 76 17.13 -11.20 15.79
CA GLU A 76 18.24 -10.61 16.53
C GLU A 76 18.33 -11.16 17.96
N GLU A 77 17.19 -11.27 18.66
CA GLU A 77 17.14 -11.87 20.00
C GLU A 77 17.61 -13.33 19.97
N LYS A 78 17.12 -14.13 19.01
CA LYS A 78 17.56 -15.52 18.83
C LYS A 78 19.05 -15.62 18.52
N LEU A 79 19.56 -14.72 17.68
CA LEU A 79 20.98 -14.69 17.34
C LEU A 79 21.82 -14.38 18.58
N GLU A 80 21.39 -13.44 19.42
CA GLU A 80 22.09 -13.08 20.64
C GLU A 80 22.09 -14.24 21.64
N GLN A 81 20.95 -14.91 21.85
CA GLN A 81 20.87 -16.11 22.66
C GLN A 81 21.80 -17.23 22.16
N GLN A 82 21.90 -17.41 20.85
CA GLN A 82 22.82 -18.38 20.25
C GLN A 82 24.29 -18.00 20.50
N LYS A 83 24.66 -16.73 20.35
CA LYS A 83 26.01 -16.25 20.65
C LYS A 83 26.38 -16.47 22.11
N GLU A 84 25.49 -16.15 23.05
CA GLU A 84 25.73 -16.42 24.47
C GLU A 84 25.95 -17.92 24.73
N LYS A 85 25.15 -18.78 24.11
CA LYS A 85 25.29 -20.23 24.25
C LYS A 85 26.64 -20.73 23.72
N ILE A 86 27.05 -20.23 22.55
CA ILE A 86 28.37 -20.55 21.97
C ILE A 86 29.48 -20.12 22.92
N LYS A 87 29.43 -18.89 23.44
CA LYS A 87 30.42 -18.39 24.39
C LYS A 87 30.54 -19.27 25.63
N ARG A 88 29.42 -19.68 26.23
CA ARG A 88 29.42 -20.60 27.39
C ARG A 88 30.02 -21.96 27.03
N GLN A 89 29.76 -22.47 25.83
CA GLN A 89 30.35 -23.73 25.37
C GLN A 89 31.85 -23.61 25.14
N GLU A 90 32.33 -22.48 24.60
CA GLU A 90 33.76 -22.21 24.43
C GLU A 90 34.48 -22.14 25.79
N GLU A 91 33.92 -21.43 26.77
CA GLU A 91 34.46 -21.34 28.14
C GLU A 91 34.55 -22.75 28.79
N GLU A 92 33.52 -23.58 28.63
CA GLU A 92 33.54 -24.95 29.18
C GLU A 92 34.56 -25.84 28.48
N ILE A 93 34.70 -25.72 27.15
CA ILE A 93 35.73 -26.45 26.39
C ILE A 93 37.13 -26.06 26.86
N GLU A 94 37.39 -24.77 27.07
CA GLU A 94 38.68 -24.27 27.55
C GLU A 94 38.99 -24.78 28.97
N ARG A 95 37.98 -24.79 29.85
CA ARG A 95 38.09 -25.35 31.20
C ARG A 95 38.42 -26.86 31.17
N LEU A 96 37.71 -27.63 30.35
CA LEU A 96 37.93 -29.07 30.22
C LEU A 96 39.32 -29.38 29.64
N ARG A 97 39.77 -28.59 28.64
CA ARG A 97 41.13 -28.70 28.09
C ARG A 97 42.20 -28.46 29.16
N SER A 98 42.01 -27.44 29.99
CA SER A 98 42.94 -27.11 31.07
C SER A 98 43.02 -28.22 32.11
N LEU A 99 41.89 -28.82 32.49
CA LEU A 99 41.84 -29.96 33.42
C LEU A 99 42.50 -31.22 32.85
N LEU A 100 42.33 -31.48 31.56
CA LEU A 100 42.98 -32.62 30.89
C LEU A 100 44.50 -32.45 30.87
N ALA A 101 45.00 -31.26 30.51
CA ALA A 101 46.43 -30.95 30.54
C ALA A 101 47.04 -31.18 31.93
N ALA A 102 46.43 -30.63 32.98
CA ALA A 102 46.89 -30.80 34.36
C ALA A 102 46.89 -32.28 34.82
N ARG A 103 45.93 -33.08 34.34
CA ARG A 103 45.85 -34.51 34.67
C ARG A 103 46.95 -35.32 33.97
N ASP A 104 47.27 -34.97 32.73
CA ASP A 104 48.27 -35.67 31.94
C ASP A 104 49.69 -35.36 32.46
N ASP A 105 49.94 -34.14 32.96
CA ASP A 105 51.19 -33.78 33.66
C ASP A 105 51.40 -34.61 34.94
N HIS A 106 50.37 -34.73 35.78
CA HIS A 106 50.43 -35.56 37.01
C HIS A 106 50.63 -37.06 36.76
N LYS A 107 50.28 -37.57 35.58
CA LYS A 107 50.55 -38.96 35.20
C LYS A 107 51.99 -39.17 34.73
N ASN A 108 52.59 -38.19 34.07
CA ASN A 108 53.99 -38.27 33.62
C ASN A 108 55.00 -38.13 34.78
N GLU A 109 54.65 -37.46 35.88
CA GLU A 109 55.52 -37.34 37.06
C GLU A 109 55.53 -38.61 37.96
N ASN A 110 54.58 -39.52 37.78
CA ASN A 110 54.43 -40.75 38.57
C ASN A 110 54.89 -42.03 37.84
N HIS A 111 55.69 -41.90 36.77
CA HIS A 111 56.35 -42.98 36.04
C HIS A 111 57.85 -42.76 36.00
#